data_AF-T0ZE26-F1
#
_entry.id   AF-T0ZE26-F1
#
_cell.length_a   1.000
_cell.length_b   1.000
_cell.length_c   1.000
_cell.angle_alpha   90.00
_cell.angle_beta   90.00
_cell.angle_gamma   90.00
#
_symmetry.space_group_name_H-M   'P 1'
#
loop_
_entity.id
_entity.type
_entity.pdbx_description
1 polymer ?
#
loop_
_entity_poly.entity_id
_entity_poly.type
_entity_poly.pdbx_seq_one_letter_code
_entity_poly.pdbx_strand_id
1 'polypeptide(L)' 'GHTAVALWIAAGIGVLEVSRLAGHTSTSFTLDRYGHLFPQSERESAAKLDRYLAELPVARMLHGAGDFNPTRSD' A
#
# COMPACT_ATOMS: atom_id res chain seq x y z
N GLY A 1 -6.72 -23.81 13.44
CA GLY A 1 -5.98 -22.59 13.07
C GLY A 1 -6.81 -21.54 12.34
N HIS A 2 -7.85 -21.89 11.56
CA HIS A 2 -8.56 -20.93 10.69
C HIS A 2 -9.24 -19.77 11.43
N THR A 3 -9.93 -20.03 12.55
CA THR A 3 -10.57 -18.99 13.35
C THR A 3 -9.55 -18.00 13.90
N ALA A 4 -8.38 -18.47 14.34
CA ALA A 4 -7.30 -17.61 14.81
C ALA A 4 -6.77 -16.71 13.69
N VAL A 5 -6.56 -17.26 12.49
CA VAL A 5 -6.15 -16.48 11.31
C VAL A 5 -7.16 -15.40 10.95
N ALA A 6 -8.45 -15.73 10.95
CA ALA A 6 -9.50 -14.75 10.68
C ALA A 6 -9.53 -13.61 11.72
N LEU A 7 -9.34 -13.93 13.01
CA LEU A 7 -9.28 -12.93 14.08
C LEU A 7 -8.05 -12.02 13.97
N TRP A 8 -6.89 -12.57 13.61
CA TRP A 8 -5.67 -11.78 13.38
C TRP A 8 -5.83 -10.81 12.21
N ILE A 9 -6.44 -11.27 11.10
CA ILE A 9 -6.72 -10.40 9.95
C ILE A 9 -7.73 -9.31 10.34
N ALA A 10 -8.79 -9.66 11.07
CA ALA A 10 -9.76 -8.68 11.57
C ALA A 10 -9.14 -7.68 12.55
N ALA A 11 -8.12 -8.07 13.31
CA ALA A 11 -7.33 -7.19 14.17
C ALA A 11 -6.32 -6.31 13.39
N GLY A 12 -6.27 -6.42 12.06
CA GLY A 12 -5.41 -5.61 11.21
C GLY A 12 -3.97 -6.10 11.09
N ILE A 13 -3.67 -7.34 11.52
CA ILE A 13 -2.34 -7.92 11.39
C ILE A 13 -2.03 -8.17 9.91
N GLY A 14 -0.86 -7.73 9.46
CA GLY A 14 -0.43 -7.83 8.08
C GLY A 14 -0.23 -9.27 7.59
N VAL A 15 -0.41 -9.49 6.29
CA VAL A 15 -0.37 -10.83 5.68
C VAL A 15 0.89 -11.63 6.00
N LEU A 16 2.07 -11.00 5.98
CA LEU A 16 3.34 -11.67 6.28
C LEU A 16 3.39 -12.21 7.71
N GLU A 17 2.88 -11.43 8.67
CA GLU A 17 2.87 -11.81 10.07
C GLU A 17 1.82 -12.88 10.35
N VAL A 18 0.63 -12.76 9.76
CA VAL A 18 -0.39 -13.82 9.76
C VAL A 18 0.17 -15.13 9.19
N SER A 19 0.90 -15.08 8.07
CA SER A 19 1.53 -16.27 7.48
C SER A 19 2.53 -16.92 8.43
N ARG A 20 3.39 -16.13 9.09
CA ARG A 20 4.36 -16.65 10.07
C ARG A 20 3.69 -17.28 11.28
N LEU A 21 2.70 -16.60 11.86
CA LEU A 21 1.92 -17.09 13.00
C LEU A 21 1.15 -18.37 12.67
N ALA A 22 0.67 -18.49 11.43
CA ALA A 22 0.00 -19.69 10.93
C ALA A 22 0.96 -20.82 10.53
N GLY A 23 2.28 -20.57 10.53
CA GLY A 23 3.29 -21.53 10.09
C GLY A 23 3.33 -21.74 8.57
N HIS A 24 2.77 -20.84 7.78
CA HIS A 24 2.81 -20.89 6.33
C HIS A 24 4.18 -20.42 5.83
N THR A 25 4.83 -21.24 5.01
CA THR A 25 6.11 -20.91 4.36
C THR A 25 5.98 -19.86 3.27
N SER A 26 4.75 -19.56 2.84
CA SER A 26 4.44 -18.59 1.79
C SER A 26 3.22 -17.75 2.14
N THR A 27 3.32 -16.45 1.86
CA THR A 27 2.19 -15.51 1.92
C THR A 27 1.15 -15.81 0.85
N SER A 28 1.55 -16.37 -0.31
CA SER A 28 0.61 -16.76 -1.37
C SER A 28 -0.42 -17.74 -0.84
N PHE A 29 0.00 -18.77 -0.09
CA PHE A 29 -0.94 -19.72 0.52
C PHE A 29 -1.94 -19.03 1.47
N THR A 30 -1.48 -17.99 2.19
CA THR A 30 -2.34 -17.21 3.08
C THR A 30 -3.33 -16.34 2.29
N LEU A 31 -2.88 -15.74 1.18
CA LEU A 31 -3.73 -14.93 0.30
C LEU A 31 -4.73 -15.77 -0.50
N ASP A 32 -4.33 -16.93 -1.00
CA ASP A 32 -5.22 -17.87 -1.69
C ASP A 32 -6.37 -18.30 -0.79
N ARG A 33 -6.08 -18.49 0.51
CA ARG A 33 -7.08 -18.95 1.49
C ARG A 33 -7.89 -17.82 2.13
N TYR A 34 -7.26 -16.69 2.44
CA TYR A 34 -7.84 -15.62 3.28
C TYR A 34 -7.77 -14.23 2.63
N GLY A 35 -7.37 -14.11 1.37
CA GLY A 35 -7.22 -12.82 0.68
C GLY A 35 -8.48 -11.95 0.76
N HIS A 36 -9.65 -12.57 0.72
CA HIS A 36 -10.95 -11.91 0.84
C HIS A 36 -11.22 -11.28 2.22
N LEU A 37 -10.46 -11.65 3.26
CA LEU A 37 -10.57 -11.05 4.59
C LEU A 37 -9.71 -9.80 4.75
N PHE A 38 -8.72 -9.60 3.87
CA PHE A 38 -7.92 -8.38 3.90
C PHE A 38 -8.71 -7.21 3.29
N PRO A 39 -8.67 -6.02 3.92
CA PRO A 39 -9.38 -4.87 3.41
C PRO A 39 -8.85 -4.47 2.03
N GLN A 40 -9.74 -4.43 1.04
CA GLN A 40 -9.44 -3.85 -0.27
C GLN A 40 -9.35 -2.33 -0.10
N SER A 41 -8.13 -1.82 -0.08
CA SER A 41 -7.86 -0.42 0.27
C SER A 41 -7.06 0.32 -0.80
N GLU A 42 -7.24 -0.04 -2.08
CA GLU A 42 -6.49 0.57 -3.20
C GLU A 42 -6.59 2.10 -3.18
N ARG A 43 -7.78 2.66 -2.95
CA ARG A 43 -8.00 4.11 -2.85
C ARG A 43 -7.34 4.72 -1.62
N GLU A 44 -7.39 4.04 -0.48
CA GLU A 44 -6.73 4.52 0.74
C GLU A 44 -5.21 4.43 0.64
N SER A 45 -4.71 3.41 -0.07
CA SER A 45 -3.30 3.19 -0.35
C SER A 45 -2.77 4.28 -1.28
N ALA A 46 -3.51 4.61 -2.34
CA ALA A 46 -3.23 5.76 -3.19
C ALA A 46 -3.21 7.06 -2.37
N ALA A 47 -4.24 7.32 -1.57
CA ALA A 47 -4.31 8.53 -0.73
C ALA A 47 -3.21 8.60 0.35
N LYS A 48 -2.73 7.45 0.86
CA LYS A 48 -1.57 7.40 1.77
C LYS A 48 -0.28 7.72 1.02
N LEU A 49 -0.11 7.16 -0.17
CA LEU A 49 1.04 7.41 -1.04
C LEU A 49 1.09 8.87 -1.47
N ASP A 50 -0.03 9.47 -1.88
CA ASP A 50 -0.11 10.88 -2.27
C ASP A 50 0.33 11.80 -1.14
N ARG A 51 -0.13 11.53 0.09
CA ARG A 51 0.29 12.27 1.29
C ARG A 51 1.78 12.12 1.55
N TYR A 52 2.29 10.90 1.50
CA TYR A 52 3.71 10.64 1.70
C TYR A 52 4.58 11.36 0.66
N LEU A 53 4.18 11.33 -0.61
CA LEU A 53 4.89 12.05 -1.68
C LEU A 53 4.83 13.57 -1.50
N ALA A 54 3.70 14.14 -1.08
CA ALA A 54 3.59 15.58 -0.83
C ALA A 54 4.55 16.10 0.25
N GLU A 55 4.96 15.23 1.18
CA GLU A 55 5.94 15.55 2.24
C GLU A 55 7.40 15.44 1.76
N LEU A 56 7.67 14.76 0.64
CA LEU A 56 9.02 14.57 0.13
C LEU A 56 9.51 15.81 -0.68
N PRO A 57 10.72 16.32 -0.41
CA PRO A 57 11.32 17.40 -1.20
C PRO A 57 11.44 17.09 -2.69
N VAL A 58 11.62 15.80 -3.04
CA VAL A 58 11.73 15.31 -4.43
C VAL A 58 10.42 15.48 -5.21
N ALA A 59 9.25 15.39 -4.56
CA ALA A 59 7.98 15.59 -5.25
C ALA A 59 7.82 17.05 -5.72
N ARG A 60 8.39 18.02 -4.99
CA ARG A 60 8.46 19.43 -5.41
C ARG A 60 9.38 19.62 -6.61
N MET A 61 10.44 18.81 -6.74
CA MET A 61 11.33 18.82 -7.91
C MET A 61 10.64 18.26 -9.16
N LEU A 62 9.81 17.22 -9.02
CA LEU A 62 9.03 16.66 -10.12
C LEU A 62 7.92 17.62 -10.61
N HIS A 63 7.38 18.46 -9.74
CA HIS A 63 6.38 19.49 -10.09
C HIS A 63 7.00 20.80 -10.59
N GLY A 64 8.29 21.04 -10.34
CA GLY A 64 9.00 22.30 -10.62
C GLY A 64 9.63 22.44 -12.01
N ALA A 65 9.50 21.43 -12.89
CA ALA A 65 10.01 21.49 -14.27
C ALA A 65 8.91 21.84 -15.30
N GLY A 66 7.85 22.53 -14.86
CA GLY A 66 6.67 22.88 -15.66
C GLY A 66 6.62 24.33 -16.15
N ASP A 67 7.64 25.14 -15.88
CA ASP A 67 7.73 26.54 -16.28
C ASP A 67 8.51 26.76 -17.60
N PHE A 68 8.67 25.71 -18.42
CA PHE A 68 9.01 25.91 -19.84
C PHE A 68 7.84 26.60 -20.55
N ASN A 69 7.98 27.92 -20.69
CA ASN A 69 7.08 28.78 -21.44
C ASN A 69 7.62 28.97 -22.87
N PRO A 70 7.10 28.28 -23.89
CA PRO A 70 7.56 28.43 -25.27
C PRO A 70 7.12 29.75 -25.95
N THR A 71 6.46 30.66 -25.23
CA THR A 71 5.89 31.90 -25.81
C THR A 71 6.42 33.19 -25.18
N ARG A 72 7.73 33.26 -24.87
CA ARG A 72 8.40 34.57 -24.69
C ARG A 72 9.23 34.91 -25.93
N SER A 73 8.81 36.02 -26.54
CA SER A 73 9.17 36.66 -27.81
C SER A 73 10.65 36.93 -28.07
N ASP A 74 11.06 36.91 -29.35
CA ASP A 74 11.33 38.12 -30.17
C ASP A 74 11.19 37.80 -31.67
#